data_AF-A0A7S3HC84-F1
#
_entry.id   AF-A0A7S3HC84-F1
#
_cell.length_a   1.000
_cell.length_b   1.000
_cell.length_c   1.000
_cell.angle_alpha   90.00
_cell.angle_beta   90.00
_cell.angle_gamma   90.00
#
_symmetry.space_group_name_H-M   'P 1'
#
loop_
_entity.id
_entity.type
_entity.pdbx_description
1 polymer ?
#
loop_
_entity_poly.entity_id
_entity_poly.type
_entity_poly.pdbx_seq_one_letter_code
_entity_poly.pdbx_strand_id
1 'polypeptide(L)'
;DDMRDSTRGAALAYTKALSSHIVRACNSEQSPEPMVTSAVDKIVPLLLEKGLVAPSAEARGVSLGLLGKVVEAAKSAPALRKWLARIISVLVEGMSALEPQT
;
A
#
# COMPACT_ATOMS: atom_id res chain seq x y z
N ASP A 1 -22.85 13.17 -1.03
CA ASP A 1 -23.86 12.15 -0.76
C ASP A 1 -24.43 11.50 -2.03
N ASP A 2 -24.18 12.05 -3.22
CA ASP A 2 -24.84 11.59 -4.45
C ASP A 2 -23.95 10.68 -5.34
N MET A 3 -23.29 9.69 -4.73
CA MET A 3 -22.56 8.68 -5.51
C MET A 3 -23.45 7.45 -5.68
N ARG A 4 -23.88 7.19 -6.92
CA ARG A 4 -24.68 6.00 -7.25
C ARG A 4 -23.95 4.74 -6.80
N ASP A 5 -24.68 3.77 -6.27
CA ASP A 5 -24.09 2.50 -5.80
C ASP A 5 -23.33 1.76 -6.90
N SER A 6 -23.76 1.88 -8.16
CA SER A 6 -23.04 1.35 -9.32
C SER A 6 -21.65 1.98 -9.49
N THR A 7 -21.52 3.29 -9.26
CA THR A 7 -20.23 4.00 -9.30
C THR A 7 -19.33 3.55 -8.16
N ARG A 8 -19.88 3.40 -6.95
CA ARG A 8 -19.15 2.86 -5.79
C ARG A 8 -18.65 1.45 -6.08
N GLY A 9 -19.51 0.59 -6.61
CA GLY A 9 -19.19 -0.79 -6.98
C GLY A 9 -18.07 -0.86 -8.04
N ALA A 10 -18.15 -0.03 -9.08
CA ALA A 10 -17.12 0.05 -10.11
C ALA A 10 -15.76 0.52 -9.55
N ALA A 11 -15.76 1.53 -8.69
CA ALA A 11 -14.54 2.02 -8.05
C ALA A 11 -13.88 0.95 -7.16
N LEU A 12 -14.68 0.17 -6.40
CA LEU A 12 -14.18 -0.92 -5.58
C LEU A 12 -13.60 -2.05 -6.44
N ALA A 13 -14.29 -2.43 -7.53
CA ALA A 13 -13.81 -3.45 -8.46
C ALA A 13 -12.49 -3.03 -9.12
N TYR A 14 -12.41 -1.79 -9.59
CA TYR A 14 -11.19 -1.21 -10.15
C TYR A 14 -10.04 -1.21 -9.13
N THR A 15 -10.30 -0.74 -7.91
CA THR A 15 -9.30 -0.69 -6.84
C THR A 15 -8.77 -2.09 -6.51
N LYS A 16 -9.65 -3.10 -6.47
CA LYS A 16 -9.25 -4.49 -6.26
C LYS A 16 -8.38 -5.01 -7.40
N ALA A 17 -8.78 -4.77 -8.64
CA ALA A 17 -8.01 -5.18 -9.81
C ALA A 17 -6.63 -4.51 -9.85
N LEU A 18 -6.57 -3.19 -9.64
CA LEU A 18 -5.33 -2.42 -9.58
C LEU A 18 -4.42 -2.92 -8.46
N SER A 19 -4.97 -3.17 -7.27
CA SER A 19 -4.22 -3.72 -6.13
C SER A 19 -3.58 -5.07 -6.49
N SER A 20 -4.32 -5.97 -7.15
CA SER A 20 -3.78 -7.26 -7.60
C SER A 20 -2.66 -7.11 -8.64
N HIS A 21 -2.77 -6.14 -9.55
CA HIS A 21 -1.72 -5.83 -10.53
C HIS A 21 -0.45 -5.30 -9.84
N ILE A 22 -0.62 -4.39 -8.88
CA ILE A 22 0.48 -3.84 -8.08
C ILE A 22 1.20 -4.95 -7.32
N VAL A 23 0.47 -5.81 -6.61
CA VAL A 23 1.06 -6.91 -5.83
C VAL A 23 1.86 -7.84 -6.74
N ARG A 24 1.35 -8.18 -7.93
CA ARG A 24 2.08 -9.02 -8.89
C ARG A 24 3.35 -8.33 -9.41
N ALA A 25 3.29 -7.03 -9.69
CA ALA A 25 4.45 -6.26 -10.14
C ALA A 25 5.55 -6.17 -9.06
N CYS A 26 5.16 -6.16 -7.79
CA CYS A 26 6.08 -6.19 -6.64
C CYS A 26 6.52 -7.61 -6.25
N ASN A 27 5.98 -8.66 -6.86
CA ASN A 27 6.25 -10.03 -6.45
C ASN A 27 7.61 -10.53 -6.97
N SER A 28 8.56 -10.77 -6.06
CA SER A 28 9.92 -11.22 -6.39
C SER A 28 10.03 -12.63 -6.97
N GLU A 29 8.99 -13.45 -6.82
CA GLU A 29 8.93 -14.81 -7.36
C GLU A 29 8.26 -14.85 -8.75
N GLN A 30 7.50 -13.81 -9.10
CA GLN A 30 6.67 -13.78 -10.33
C GLN A 30 7.08 -12.70 -11.34
N SER A 31 7.93 -11.76 -10.94
CA SER A 31 8.35 -10.63 -11.79
C SER A 31 9.88 -10.49 -11.81
N PRO A 32 10.47 -10.05 -12.94
CA PRO A 32 11.91 -9.78 -13.02
C PRO A 32 12.37 -8.72 -12.02
N GLU A 33 13.58 -8.86 -11.48
CA GLU A 33 14.14 -7.96 -10.47
C GLU A 33 14.09 -6.46 -10.84
N PRO A 34 14.39 -6.03 -12.09
CA PRO A 34 14.27 -4.62 -12.47
C PRO A 34 12.83 -4.08 -12.36
N MET A 35 11.85 -4.93 -12.70
CA MET A 35 10.43 -4.58 -12.60
C MET A 35 10.01 -4.47 -11.13
N VAL A 36 10.38 -5.44 -10.30
CA VAL A 36 10.08 -5.45 -8.86
C VAL A 36 10.69 -4.22 -8.19
N THR A 37 11.94 -3.91 -8.50
CA THR A 37 12.64 -2.72 -7.97
C THR A 37 11.91 -1.45 -8.34
N SER A 38 11.61 -1.25 -9.64
CA SER A 38 10.86 -0.08 -10.09
C SER A 38 9.46 0.01 -9.47
N ALA A 39 8.76 -1.12 -9.30
CA ALA A 39 7.42 -1.16 -8.73
C ALA A 39 7.44 -0.79 -7.24
N VAL A 40 8.30 -1.45 -6.44
CA VAL A 40 8.47 -1.17 -5.01
C VAL A 40 8.82 0.31 -4.78
N ASP A 41 9.72 0.87 -5.60
CA ASP A 41 10.19 2.25 -5.47
C ASP A 41 9.17 3.31 -5.79
N LYS A 42 8.12 2.97 -6.54
CA LYS A 42 7.02 3.89 -6.85
C LYS A 42 5.87 3.70 -5.86
N ILE A 43 5.55 2.45 -5.56
CA ILE A 43 4.35 2.10 -4.81
C ILE A 43 4.54 2.31 -3.32
N VAL A 44 5.67 1.91 -2.73
CA VAL A 44 5.88 2.08 -1.29
C VAL A 44 5.79 3.55 -0.86
N PRO A 45 6.52 4.51 -1.46
CA PRO A 45 6.39 5.91 -1.05
C PRO A 45 4.98 6.46 -1.30
N LEU A 46 4.33 6.09 -2.41
CA LEU A 46 2.94 6.49 -2.67
C LEU A 46 1.99 6.06 -1.54
N LEU A 47 2.10 4.81 -1.08
CA LEU A 47 1.27 4.28 -0.01
C LEU A 47 1.57 4.97 1.32
N LEU A 48 2.84 5.21 1.65
CA LEU A 48 3.22 5.86 2.90
C LEU A 48 2.83 7.34 2.94
N GLU A 49 3.06 8.08 1.86
CA GLU A 49 2.93 9.55 1.83
C GLU A 49 1.54 10.04 1.40
N LYS A 50 0.76 9.22 0.71
CA LYS A 50 -0.58 9.59 0.22
C LYS A 50 -1.67 8.64 0.71
N GLY A 51 -1.36 7.35 0.77
CA GLY A 51 -2.33 6.33 1.14
C GLY A 51 -2.67 6.34 2.64
N LEU A 52 -1.65 6.23 3.49
CA LEU A 52 -1.84 6.13 4.95
C LEU A 52 -2.28 7.45 5.60
N VAL A 53 -2.04 8.59 4.94
CA VAL A 53 -2.48 9.92 5.38
C VAL A 53 -3.73 10.41 4.65
N ALA A 54 -4.39 9.54 3.88
CA ALA A 54 -5.60 9.90 3.16
C ALA A 54 -6.72 10.36 4.12
N PRO A 55 -7.54 11.35 3.72
CA PRO A 55 -8.61 11.87 4.58
C PRO A 55 -9.70 10.83 4.87
N SER A 56 -9.93 9.89 3.94
CA SER A 56 -10.90 8.80 4.11
C SER A 56 -10.30 7.63 4.88
N ALA A 57 -11.05 7.09 5.85
CA ALA A 57 -10.66 5.89 6.59
C ALA A 57 -10.58 4.66 5.67
N GLU A 58 -11.48 4.58 4.69
CA GLU A 58 -11.50 3.51 3.68
C GLU A 58 -10.24 3.54 2.81
N ALA A 59 -9.83 4.73 2.34
CA ALA A 59 -8.61 4.90 1.57
C ALA A 59 -7.36 4.51 2.37
N ARG A 60 -7.31 4.87 3.65
CA ARG A 60 -6.24 4.45 4.57
C ARG A 60 -6.23 2.93 4.75
N GLY A 61 -7.39 2.31 4.96
CA GLY A 61 -7.53 0.86 5.10
C GLY A 61 -7.09 0.10 3.85
N VAL A 62 -7.48 0.55 2.66
CA VAL A 62 -7.02 -0.02 1.38
C VAL A 62 -5.51 0.10 1.26
N SER A 63 -4.95 1.27 1.58
CA SER A 63 -3.51 1.53 1.46
C SER A 63 -2.69 0.69 2.42
N LEU A 64 -3.13 0.55 3.68
CA LEU A 64 -2.50 -0.30 4.68
C LEU A 64 -2.55 -1.78 4.27
N GLY A 65 -3.71 -2.25 3.81
CA GLY A 65 -3.87 -3.62 3.32
C GLY A 65 -3.02 -3.92 2.09
N LEU A 66 -2.90 -2.96 1.16
CA LEU A 66 -2.04 -3.10 -0.01
C LEU A 66 -0.55 -3.06 0.37
N LEU A 67 -0.14 -2.19 1.31
CA LEU A 67 1.22 -2.12 1.82
C LEU A 67 1.67 -3.46 2.40
N GLY A 68 0.85 -4.09 3.25
CA GLY A 68 1.14 -5.42 3.80
C GLY A 68 1.32 -6.48 2.72
N LYS A 69 0.48 -6.47 1.68
CA LYS A 69 0.62 -7.40 0.54
C LYS A 69 1.87 -7.14 -0.30
N VAL A 70 2.25 -5.87 -0.48
CA VAL A 70 3.48 -5.50 -1.19
C VAL A 70 4.71 -5.95 -0.40
N VAL A 71 4.73 -5.76 0.92
CA VAL A 71 5.82 -6.22 1.80
C VAL A 71 5.98 -7.74 1.70
N GLU A 72 4.88 -8.50 1.77
CA GLU A 72 4.93 -9.95 1.64
C GLU A 72 5.40 -10.40 0.25
N ALA A 73 4.86 -9.79 -0.82
CA ALA A 73 5.21 -10.14 -2.20
C ALA A 73 6.68 -9.81 -2.54
N ALA A 74 7.23 -8.74 -1.95
CA ALA A 74 8.59 -8.28 -2.20
C ALA A 74 9.61 -8.76 -1.14
N LYS A 75 9.24 -9.71 -0.26
CA LYS A 75 10.06 -10.12 0.90
C LYS A 75 11.50 -10.52 0.56
N SER A 76 11.71 -11.11 -0.62
CA SER A 76 13.04 -11.55 -1.08
C SER A 76 13.76 -10.49 -1.93
N ALA A 77 13.09 -9.38 -2.26
CA ALA A 77 13.65 -8.32 -3.11
C ALA A 77 14.57 -7.38 -2.32
N PRO A 78 15.81 -7.13 -2.79
CA PRO A 78 16.70 -6.13 -2.19
C PRO A 78 16.07 -4.72 -2.12
N ALA A 79 15.23 -4.38 -3.09
CA ALA A 79 14.53 -3.11 -3.16
C ALA A 79 13.62 -2.84 -1.96
N LEU A 80 13.04 -3.87 -1.32
CA LEU A 80 12.21 -3.67 -0.14
C LEU A 80 13.04 -3.23 1.08
N ARG A 81 14.27 -3.74 1.22
CA ARG A 81 15.12 -3.52 2.40
C ARG A 81 15.36 -2.04 2.70
N LYS A 82 15.54 -1.22 1.68
CA LYS A 82 15.76 0.24 1.84
C LYS A 82 14.55 0.98 2.39
N TRP A 83 13.34 0.41 2.24
CA TRP A 83 12.10 1.03 2.69
C TRP A 83 11.68 0.58 4.09
N LEU A 84 12.21 -0.55 4.60
CA LEU A 84 11.77 -1.14 5.87
C LEU A 84 11.82 -0.17 7.05
N ALA A 85 12.92 0.58 7.20
CA ALA A 85 13.06 1.55 8.28
C ALA A 85 11.96 2.62 8.23
N ARG A 86 11.64 3.12 7.03
CA ARG A 86 10.58 4.12 6.84
C ARG A 86 9.19 3.55 7.05
N ILE A 87 8.93 2.33 6.55
CA ILE A 87 7.66 1.62 6.78
C ILE A 87 7.41 1.48 8.29
N ILE A 88 8.40 1.01 9.05
CA ILE A 88 8.29 0.83 10.50
C ILE A 88 8.03 2.17 11.18
N SER A 89 8.79 3.23 10.86
CA SER A 89 8.59 4.57 11.45
C SER A 89 7.14 5.06 11.23
N VAL A 90 6.63 5.01 10.00
CA VAL A 90 5.27 5.47 9.70
C VAL A 90 4.20 4.64 10.43
N LEU A 91 4.37 3.32 10.50
CA LEU A 91 3.40 2.46 11.20
C LEU A 91 3.42 2.68 12.72
N VAL A 92 4.60 2.87 13.31
CA VAL A 92 4.73 3.17 14.75
C VAL A 92 4.13 4.53 15.07
N GLU A 93 4.47 5.57 14.30
CA GLU A 93 3.87 6.90 14.42
C GLU A 93 2.34 6.85 14.32
N GLY A 94 1.82 6.06 13.37
CA GLY A 94 0.39 5.85 13.19
C GLY A 94 -0.29 5.14 14.38
N MET A 95 0.39 4.19 15.02
CA MET A 95 -0.12 3.53 16.23
C MET A 95 -0.08 4.45 17.46
N SER A 96 0.98 5.22 17.64
CA SER A 96 1.07 6.21 18.73
C SER A 96 0.01 7.30 18.63
N ALA A 97 -0.40 7.68 17.42
CA ALA A 97 -1.52 8.60 17.24
C ALA A 97 -2.88 8.05 17.72
N LEU A 98 -2.98 6.73 17.94
CA LEU A 98 -4.18 6.06 18.48
C LEU A 98 -4.13 5.88 20.00
N GLU A 99 -3.00 6.18 20.64
CA GLU A 99 -2.88 6.10 22.09
C GLU A 99 -3.74 7.20 22.74
N PRO A 100 -4.48 6.88 23.83
CA PRO A 100 -5.22 7.89 24.56
C PRO A 100 -4.24 8.95 25.08
N GLN A 101 -4.46 10.21 24.69
CA GLN A 101 -3.76 11.34 25.29
C GLN A 101 -4.30 11.50 26.72
N THR A 102 -3.68 10.82 27.68
CA THR A 102 -3.96 10.97 29.12
C THR A 102 -3.48 12.31 29.64
#